data_AF-A0A0P4UUC1-F1
#
_entry.id   AF-A0A0P4UUC1-F1
#
_cell.length_a   1.000
_cell.length_b   1.000
_cell.length_c   1.000
_cell.angle_alpha   90.00
_cell.angle_beta   90.00
_cell.angle_gamma   90.00
#
_symmetry.space_group_name_H-M   'P 1'
#
loop_
_entity.id
_entity.type
_entity.pdbx_description
1 polymer ?
#
loop_
_entity_poly.entity_id
_entity_poly.type
_entity_poly.pdbx_seq_one_letter_code
_entity_poly.pdbx_strand_id
1 'polypeptide(L)'
;MASNWNVLVETTEDGKAIATILELPTLSAIADTQQDAIDLAQQLLAERLTHAKIVPIQIESSEGKSVHPALKSAGIFKAAPQFEEVQRHIQEYRDELDALDEGESPIAKFAGIFKDDPDFAEIVNQMRAEREQLDEE
;
A
#
# COMPACT_ATOMS: atom_id res chain seq x y z
N MET A 1 -12.91 15.31 -26.79
CA MET A 1 -11.92 14.39 -26.18
C MET A 1 -12.64 13.61 -25.11
N ALA A 2 -12.55 12.29 -25.12
CA ALA A 2 -13.10 11.48 -24.03
C ALA A 2 -12.05 11.39 -22.93
N SER A 3 -12.45 11.67 -21.70
CA SER A 3 -11.63 11.45 -20.50
C SER A 3 -12.12 10.17 -19.84
N ASN A 4 -11.21 9.24 -19.53
CA ASN A 4 -11.54 8.03 -18.81
C ASN A 4 -11.61 8.35 -17.30
N TRP A 5 -12.66 7.88 -16.65
CA TRP A 5 -12.91 8.03 -15.22
C TRP A 5 -13.18 6.67 -14.61
N ASN A 6 -12.70 6.45 -13.39
CA ASN A 6 -12.91 5.20 -12.69
C ASN A 6 -14.15 5.31 -11.81
N VAL A 7 -15.05 4.33 -11.92
CA VAL A 7 -16.31 4.30 -11.16
C VAL A 7 -16.33 3.03 -10.33
N LEU A 8 -16.46 3.19 -9.00
CA LEU A 8 -16.77 2.10 -8.09
C LEU A 8 -18.28 1.87 -8.12
N VAL A 9 -18.69 0.62 -8.34
CA VAL A 9 -20.10 0.23 -8.29
C VAL A 9 -20.29 -0.80 -7.18
N GLU A 10 -21.23 -0.52 -6.28
CA GLU A 10 -21.58 -1.38 -5.16
C GLU A 10 -23.07 -1.67 -5.18
N THR A 11 -23.47 -2.86 -4.74
CA THR A 11 -24.88 -3.23 -4.59
C THR A 11 -25.23 -3.25 -3.11
N THR A 12 -26.27 -2.53 -2.71
CA THR A 12 -26.75 -2.48 -1.32
C THR A 12 -27.53 -3.74 -0.96
N GLU A 13 -27.73 -3.98 0.34
CA GLU A 13 -28.57 -5.08 0.85
C GLU A 13 -30.02 -4.99 0.33
N ASP A 14 -30.50 -3.78 0.04
CA ASP A 14 -31.83 -3.52 -0.55
C ASP A 14 -31.87 -3.77 -2.07
N GLY A 15 -30.79 -4.24 -2.69
CA GLY A 15 -30.70 -4.54 -4.11
C GLY A 15 -30.50 -3.32 -5.03
N LYS A 16 -30.28 -2.13 -4.46
CA LYS A 16 -29.96 -0.91 -5.23
C LYS A 16 -28.49 -0.85 -5.57
N ALA A 17 -28.14 -0.17 -6.64
CA ALA A 17 -26.76 0.09 -7.02
C ALA A 17 -26.32 1.50 -6.58
N ILE A 18 -25.10 1.61 -6.10
CA ILE A 18 -24.39 2.85 -5.82
C ILE A 18 -23.23 2.95 -6.81
N ALA A 19 -23.13 4.06 -7.53
CA ALA A 19 -21.98 4.36 -8.39
C ALA A 19 -21.25 5.59 -7.86
N THR A 20 -19.94 5.48 -7.63
CA THR A 20 -19.09 6.54 -7.07
C THR A 20 -17.90 6.83 -7.99
N ILE A 21 -17.68 8.10 -8.33
CA ILE A 21 -16.52 8.53 -9.12
C ILE A 21 -15.28 8.53 -8.21
N LEU A 22 -14.29 7.67 -8.47
CA LEU A 22 -13.16 7.47 -7.56
C LEU A 22 -12.27 8.70 -7.41
N GLU A 23 -12.10 9.46 -8.47
CA GLU A 23 -11.32 10.70 -8.47
C GLU A 23 -12.04 11.82 -7.68
N LEU A 24 -13.35 11.68 -7.48
CA LEU A 24 -14.21 12.65 -6.80
C LEU A 24 -15.23 11.90 -5.93
N PRO A 25 -14.84 11.30 -4.79
CA PRO A 25 -15.72 10.42 -3.99
C PRO A 25 -16.97 11.10 -3.43
N THR A 26 -17.01 12.43 -3.49
CA THR A 26 -18.19 13.25 -3.17
C THR A 26 -19.29 13.18 -4.23
N LEU A 27 -18.98 12.68 -5.43
CA LEU A 27 -19.93 12.40 -6.50
C LEU A 27 -20.27 10.92 -6.51
N SER A 28 -21.44 10.62 -5.96
CA SER A 28 -22.06 9.30 -6.05
C SER A 28 -23.55 9.43 -6.37
N ALA A 29 -24.10 8.37 -6.95
CA ALA A 29 -25.52 8.24 -7.24
C ALA A 29 -26.01 6.86 -6.84
N ILE A 30 -27.27 6.79 -6.42
CA ILE A 30 -27.95 5.55 -6.04
C ILE A 30 -29.14 5.36 -6.97
N ALA A 31 -29.28 4.18 -7.55
CA ALA A 31 -30.40 3.82 -8.41
C ALA A 31 -30.80 2.36 -8.25
N ASP A 32 -31.93 1.98 -8.84
CA ASP A 32 -32.44 0.61 -8.77
C ASP A 32 -31.63 -0.37 -9.64
N THR A 33 -30.90 0.13 -10.64
CA THR A 33 -30.00 -0.69 -11.48
C THR A 33 -28.59 -0.11 -11.52
N GLN A 34 -27.62 -1.00 -11.78
CA GLN A 34 -26.22 -0.60 -11.98
C GLN A 34 -26.06 0.44 -13.09
N GLN A 35 -26.75 0.26 -14.23
CA GLN A 35 -26.61 1.17 -15.36
C GLN A 35 -27.20 2.55 -15.01
N ASP A 36 -28.35 2.60 -14.36
CA ASP A 36 -28.97 3.87 -13.97
C ASP A 36 -28.10 4.63 -12.95
N ALA A 37 -27.45 3.92 -12.03
CA ALA A 37 -26.54 4.54 -11.06
C ALA A 37 -25.32 5.14 -11.77
N ILE A 38 -24.75 4.43 -12.74
CA ILE A 38 -23.63 4.92 -13.56
C ILE A 38 -24.06 6.14 -14.36
N ASP A 39 -25.21 6.10 -15.03
CA ASP A 39 -25.70 7.20 -15.87
C ASP A 39 -25.97 8.46 -15.03
N LEU A 40 -26.54 8.31 -13.83
CA LEU A 40 -26.72 9.41 -12.88
C LEU A 40 -25.37 9.96 -12.39
N ALA A 41 -24.41 9.11 -12.03
CA ALA A 41 -23.09 9.55 -11.62
C ALA A 41 -22.36 10.31 -12.75
N GLN A 42 -22.53 9.87 -14.00
CA GLN A 42 -22.01 10.56 -15.18
C GLN A 42 -22.67 11.93 -15.39
N GLN A 43 -23.98 12.05 -15.21
CA GLN A 43 -24.68 13.33 -15.31
C GLN A 43 -24.19 14.33 -14.25
N LEU A 44 -24.06 13.88 -12.99
CA LEU A 44 -23.54 14.70 -11.90
C LEU A 44 -22.09 15.16 -12.18
N LEU A 45 -21.26 14.27 -12.71
CA LEU A 45 -19.90 14.60 -13.12
C LEU A 45 -19.88 15.64 -14.25
N ALA A 46 -20.70 15.44 -15.30
CA ALA A 46 -20.80 16.36 -16.42
C ALA A 46 -21.25 17.74 -15.97
N GLU A 47 -22.29 17.82 -15.12
CA GLU A 47 -22.78 19.07 -14.53
C GLU A 47 -21.66 19.77 -13.74
N ARG A 48 -20.96 19.05 -12.86
CA ARG A 48 -19.88 19.63 -12.06
C ARG A 48 -18.75 20.18 -12.93
N LEU A 49 -18.37 19.47 -13.99
CA LEU A 49 -17.30 19.89 -14.90
C LEU A 49 -17.68 21.10 -15.77
N THR A 50 -18.95 21.52 -15.81
CA THR A 50 -19.32 22.81 -16.42
C THR A 50 -18.82 24.00 -15.59
N HIS A 51 -18.66 23.82 -14.29
CA HIS A 51 -18.26 24.87 -13.33
C HIS A 51 -16.87 24.64 -12.74
N ALA A 52 -16.30 23.45 -12.92
CA ALA A 52 -15.01 23.06 -12.35
C ALA A 52 -14.06 22.55 -13.43
N LYS A 53 -12.77 22.82 -13.25
CA LYS A 53 -11.70 22.29 -14.10
C LYS A 53 -10.73 21.49 -13.25
N ILE A 54 -10.32 20.34 -13.75
CA ILE A 54 -9.22 19.57 -13.17
C ILE A 54 -7.92 20.25 -13.60
N VAL A 55 -7.13 20.64 -12.61
CA VAL A 55 -5.81 21.22 -12.83
C VAL A 55 -4.78 20.27 -12.22
N PRO A 56 -3.91 19.63 -13.04
CA PRO A 56 -2.81 18.86 -12.49
C PRO A 56 -1.86 19.83 -11.79
N ILE A 57 -1.55 19.56 -10.52
CA ILE A 57 -0.53 20.28 -9.78
C ILE A 57 0.60 19.31 -9.45
N GLN A 58 1.83 19.76 -9.64
CA GLN A 58 2.99 19.08 -9.09
C GLN A 58 3.17 19.59 -7.66
N ILE A 59 3.12 18.66 -6.71
CA ILE A 59 3.50 18.94 -5.33
C ILE A 59 4.93 18.43 -5.20
N GLU A 60 5.87 19.32 -4.90
CA GLU A 60 7.21 18.90 -4.55
C GLU A 60 7.12 18.10 -3.25
N SER A 61 7.38 16.79 -3.33
CA SER A 61 7.58 15.96 -2.15
C SER A 61 8.72 16.56 -1.35
N SER A 62 8.56 16.67 -0.03
CA SER A 62 9.66 17.10 0.85
C SER A 62 10.74 16.03 1.03
N GLU A 63 10.83 15.08 0.09
CA GLU A 63 11.89 14.10 -0.09
C GLU A 63 13.23 14.82 -0.18
N GLY A 64 13.85 15.01 0.98
CA GLY A 64 15.13 15.68 1.16
C GLY A 64 15.22 16.61 2.36
N LYS A 65 14.10 17.03 2.99
CA LYS A 65 14.15 17.98 4.14
C LYS A 65 13.32 17.61 5.36
N SER A 66 12.35 16.71 5.25
CA SER A 66 11.60 16.27 6.42
C SER A 66 12.21 14.99 6.99
N VAL A 67 13.00 15.12 8.07
CA VAL A 67 13.25 14.01 8.99
C VAL A 67 11.89 13.45 9.41
N HIS A 68 11.56 12.23 8.96
CA HIS A 68 10.29 11.57 9.31
C HIS A 68 10.12 11.64 10.83
N PRO A 69 8.93 12.02 11.38
CA PRO A 69 8.76 12.20 12.82
C PRO A 69 9.26 11.02 13.67
N ALA A 70 9.17 9.80 13.15
CA ALA A 70 9.71 8.59 13.80
C ALA A 70 11.25 8.60 13.98
N LEU A 71 12.01 9.24 13.09
CA LEU A 71 13.46 9.39 13.22
C LEU A 71 13.86 10.28 14.39
N LYS A 72 12.97 11.17 14.86
CA LYS A 72 13.22 11.99 16.06
C LYS A 72 13.31 11.13 17.33
N SER A 73 12.69 9.96 17.31
CA SER A 73 12.63 9.02 18.43
C SER A 73 13.64 7.87 18.30
N ALA A 74 14.43 7.83 17.23
CA ALA A 74 15.43 6.79 17.04
C ALA A 74 16.52 6.89 18.12
N GLY A 75 16.66 5.83 18.92
CA GLY A 75 17.71 5.72 19.94
C GLY A 75 17.41 6.40 21.28
N ILE A 76 16.19 6.90 21.52
CA ILE A 76 15.82 7.52 22.82
C ILE A 76 16.01 6.58 24.02
N PHE A 77 15.94 5.27 23.79
CA PHE A 77 16.09 4.26 24.83
C PHE A 77 17.54 3.83 25.07
N LYS A 78 18.51 4.29 24.26
CA LYS A 78 19.94 3.94 24.44
C LYS A 78 20.51 4.42 25.77
N ALA A 79 19.95 5.49 26.34
CA ALA A 79 20.36 6.03 27.64
C ALA A 79 19.56 5.46 28.82
N ALA A 80 18.61 4.54 28.57
CA ALA A 80 17.82 3.93 29.63
C ALA A 80 18.72 3.01 30.49
N PRO A 81 18.65 3.07 31.83
CA PRO A 81 19.46 2.21 32.70
C PRO A 81 19.33 0.70 32.42
N GLN A 82 18.16 0.29 31.95
CA GLN A 82 17.82 -1.09 31.62
C GLN A 82 18.16 -1.49 30.17
N PHE A 83 18.72 -0.60 29.36
CA PHE A 83 18.95 -0.86 27.93
C PHE A 83 19.84 -2.09 27.71
N GLU A 84 20.93 -2.21 28.46
CA GLU A 84 21.85 -3.35 28.37
C GLU A 84 21.21 -4.67 28.78
N GLU A 85 20.35 -4.65 29.82
CA GLU A 85 19.62 -5.83 30.29
C GLU A 85 18.62 -6.32 29.25
N VAL A 86 17.85 -5.40 28.65
CA VAL A 86 16.89 -5.73 27.58
C VAL A 86 17.63 -6.26 26.35
N GLN A 87 18.77 -5.67 25.97
CA GLN A 87 19.58 -6.18 24.86
C GLN A 87 20.07 -7.60 25.11
N ARG A 88 20.50 -7.92 26.34
CA ARG A 88 20.93 -9.26 26.72
C ARG A 88 19.79 -10.27 26.60
N HIS A 89 18.61 -9.96 27.13
CA HIS A 89 17.43 -10.84 27.00
C HIS A 89 17.00 -11.06 25.54
N ILE A 90 17.06 -10.03 24.70
CA ILE A 90 16.79 -10.18 23.26
C ILE A 90 17.82 -11.10 22.60
N GLN A 91 19.10 -11.00 22.98
CA GLN A 91 20.14 -11.85 22.42
C GLN A 91 19.98 -13.30 22.87
N GLU A 92 19.76 -13.54 24.16
CA GLU A 92 19.49 -14.88 24.70
C GLU A 92 18.30 -15.53 24.00
N TYR A 93 17.20 -14.79 23.82
CA TYR A 93 16.04 -15.29 23.10
C TYR A 93 16.34 -15.61 21.63
N ARG A 94 17.18 -14.82 20.96
CA ARG A 94 17.62 -15.11 19.58
C ARG A 94 18.48 -16.36 19.52
N ASP A 95 19.42 -16.50 20.44
CA ASP A 95 20.29 -17.68 20.52
C ASP A 95 19.47 -18.94 20.83
N GLU A 96 18.44 -18.84 21.68
CA GLU A 96 17.47 -19.92 21.92
C GLU A 96 16.69 -20.28 20.64
N LEU A 97 16.19 -19.29 19.89
CA LEU A 97 15.53 -19.54 18.61
C LEU A 97 16.46 -20.18 17.58
N ASP A 98 17.70 -19.69 17.48
CA ASP A 98 18.71 -20.19 16.54
C ASP A 98 19.15 -21.63 16.91
N ALA A 99 19.24 -21.95 18.22
CA ALA A 99 19.55 -23.29 18.70
C ALA A 99 18.38 -24.28 18.52
N LEU A 100 17.14 -23.79 18.40
CA LEU A 100 15.96 -24.60 18.09
C LEU A 100 15.80 -24.86 16.58
N ASP A 101 16.57 -24.17 15.73
CA ASP A 101 16.56 -24.27 14.27
C ASP A 101 17.93 -24.71 13.72
N GLU A 102 18.31 -25.99 13.90
CA GLU A 102 19.30 -26.63 13.02
C GLU A 102 18.73 -26.89 11.61
N GLY A 103 18.15 -25.89 10.94
CA GLY A 103 17.66 -26.09 9.58
C GLY A 103 17.19 -24.86 8.81
N GLU A 104 16.34 -23.99 9.38
CA GLU A 104 15.71 -22.92 8.61
C GLU A 104 15.41 -21.69 9.48
N SER A 105 15.94 -20.52 9.10
CA SER A 105 15.63 -19.23 9.73
C SER A 105 14.12 -19.01 9.90
N PRO A 106 13.65 -18.30 10.94
CA PRO A 106 12.25 -17.87 11.06
C PRO A 106 11.72 -17.11 9.84
N ILE A 107 12.59 -16.38 9.11
CA ILE A 107 12.25 -15.77 7.82
C ILE A 107 12.16 -16.83 6.71
N ALA A 108 13.00 -17.87 6.75
CA ALA A 108 12.91 -19.00 5.83
C ALA A 108 11.62 -19.82 6.04
N LYS A 109 11.10 -19.94 7.27
CA LYS A 109 9.77 -20.51 7.53
C LYS A 109 8.64 -19.70 6.87
N PHE A 110 8.75 -18.36 6.88
CA PHE A 110 7.83 -17.49 6.17
C PHE A 110 8.01 -17.56 4.65
N ALA A 111 9.24 -17.67 4.14
CA ALA A 111 9.52 -17.85 2.71
C ALA A 111 9.09 -19.23 2.20
N GLY A 112 9.14 -20.26 3.04
CA GLY A 112 8.66 -21.61 2.74
C GLY A 112 7.16 -21.71 2.49
N ILE A 113 6.38 -20.70 2.91
CA ILE A 113 4.95 -20.56 2.58
C ILE A 113 4.77 -20.18 1.10
N PHE A 114 5.72 -19.43 0.53
CA PHE A 114 5.66 -18.91 -0.84
C PHE A 114 6.55 -19.69 -1.81
N LYS A 115 7.18 -20.79 -1.37
CA LYS A 115 8.10 -21.58 -2.21
C LYS A 115 7.43 -22.24 -3.42
N ASP A 116 6.12 -22.48 -3.33
CA ASP A 116 5.28 -23.05 -4.40
C ASP A 116 4.35 -21.98 -5.00
N ASP A 117 4.55 -20.70 -4.66
CA ASP A 117 3.76 -19.58 -5.18
C ASP A 117 4.42 -19.03 -6.46
N PRO A 118 3.77 -19.19 -7.63
CA PRO A 118 4.33 -18.75 -8.91
C PRO A 118 4.47 -17.23 -9.00
N ASP A 119 3.61 -16.46 -8.33
CA ASP A 119 3.65 -15.00 -8.36
C ASP A 119 4.84 -14.50 -7.54
N PHE A 120 5.15 -15.15 -6.42
CA PHE A 120 6.34 -14.84 -5.63
C PHE A 120 7.64 -15.13 -6.38
N ALA A 121 7.69 -16.23 -7.14
CA ALA A 121 8.83 -16.58 -7.96
C ALA A 121 9.11 -15.53 -9.07
N GLU A 122 8.06 -14.99 -9.68
CA GLU A 122 8.17 -13.92 -10.68
C GLU A 122 8.74 -12.63 -10.08
N ILE A 123 8.23 -12.22 -8.91
CA ILE A 123 8.69 -11.04 -8.19
C ILE A 123 10.18 -11.13 -7.81
N VAL A 124 10.64 -12.30 -7.34
CA VAL A 124 12.05 -12.52 -6.99
C VAL A 124 12.95 -12.49 -8.23
N ASN A 125 12.51 -13.08 -9.34
CA ASN A 125 13.26 -13.06 -10.60
C ASN A 125 13.36 -11.64 -11.16
N GLN A 126 12.29 -10.86 -11.10
CA GLN A 126 12.29 -9.46 -11.51
C GLN A 126 13.28 -8.63 -10.67
N MET A 127 13.24 -8.77 -9.33
CA MET A 127 14.18 -8.07 -8.44
C MET A 127 15.65 -8.46 -8.69
N ARG A 128 15.91 -9.71 -9.08
CA ARG A 128 17.27 -10.16 -9.42
C ARG A 128 17.75 -9.56 -10.74
N ALA A 129 16.90 -9.57 -11.76
CA ALA A 129 17.20 -8.97 -13.06
C ALA A 129 17.47 -7.45 -12.95
N GLU A 130 16.71 -6.75 -12.11
CA GLU A 130 16.93 -5.32 -11.84
C GLU A 130 18.27 -5.05 -11.15
N ARG A 131 18.72 -5.94 -10.25
CA ARG A 131 20.03 -5.82 -9.59
C ARG A 131 21.20 -6.11 -10.53
N GLU A 132 21.06 -7.12 -11.40
CA GLU A 132 22.09 -7.45 -12.40
C GLU A 132 22.24 -6.34 -13.45
N GLN A 133 21.18 -5.58 -13.74
CA GLN A 133 21.24 -4.40 -14.62
C GLN A 133 21.88 -3.17 -13.96
N LEU A 134 21.87 -3.08 -12.63
CA LEU A 134 22.52 -1.99 -11.87
C LEU A 134 24.02 -2.21 -11.67
N ASP A 135 24.50 -3.45 -11.81
CA ASP A 135 25.92 -3.80 -11.70
C ASP A 135 26.66 -3.72 -13.06
N GLU A 136 25.94 -3.49 -14.17
CA GLU A 136 26.50 -3.33 -15.53
C GLU A 136 26.60 -1.86 -16.01
N GLU A 137 26.31 -0.86 -15.17
CA GLU A 137 26.50 0.59 -15.44
C GLU A 137 27.71 1.23 -14.74
#